data_AF-A0A2G5PCH3-F1
#
_entry.id   AF-A0A2G5PCH3-F1
#
_cell.length_a   1.000
_cell.length_b   1.000
_cell.length_c   1.000
_cell.angle_alpha   90.00
_cell.angle_beta   90.00
_cell.angle_gamma   90.00
#
_symmetry.space_group_name_H-M   'P 1'
#
loop_
_entity.id
_entity.type
_entity.pdbx_description
1 polymer ?
#
loop_
_entity_poly.entity_id
_entity_poly.type
_entity_poly.pdbx_seq_one_letter_code
_entity_poly.pdbx_strand_id
1 'polypeptide(L)'
;MTSTLEPARTLTPQQRVDTWLAGFEAALAAGDVQQVVAMFGADSYWRDLVAFTWNLKTVEGRDQIADMLSHRLADTAPSGFRTREAPTVDGDVVAAFIEFETATGRGAGHLRLRPEPGDEDGPDRAWTLLTTLQELKGHEERKGPTRVLGAVHGSDPDPRSWAEKRASEEASLGREAQPYVLVIGGGQGGIALGARLRQLGVPAIVVDKHDRPGDQWRKRYKSLCLHDPVWYDHLPYLPFPQNWPVFAPKDKIGDWLEFYTRVMEVPYWPKTTCLSASFDESTGQWAVEVDRQGEKLTLQPTQLVLATGMSGKPSVPNLPGSDVFRGEQHHSSQHPGPDRYLGKKVVVIGSNNSAHDICKALCDNGVHVTMVQRSSTHIVKSDSLMDLGLGDLYSERALAAGMTTEKADLTFASMPYRIMHDFQIPIYDAIRERDRDFYDRLEAAGFELDWGADGSGLFMKYLRRGSGYYIDVGACELVADGSIKLAHGGVDRLTEDSVVLADGTELPADLVVYATGFGSMNGWAADLMGQEIADRVGKVWGLGSDTPKDPGPWEGEQRNMWKPTQQQNLWFHGGNLHQSRHYSLYLALQLKARYEGIPTPVYGLQEVHHLS
;
A
#
# COMPACT_ATOMS: atom_id res chain seq x y z
N MET A 1 -41.69 45.36 28.45
CA MET A 1 -41.79 44.05 27.78
C MET A 1 -40.42 43.72 27.25
N THR A 2 -39.68 42.91 27.98
CA THR A 2 -38.35 42.41 27.63
C THR A 2 -38.54 41.27 26.63
N SER A 3 -38.17 41.52 25.38
CA SER A 3 -38.10 40.48 24.34
C SER A 3 -36.86 39.64 24.62
N THR A 4 -37.04 38.49 25.23
CA THR A 4 -36.02 37.45 25.32
C THR A 4 -35.77 36.94 23.90
N LEU A 5 -34.62 37.30 23.31
CA LEU A 5 -34.13 36.65 22.10
C LEU A 5 -33.97 35.16 22.44
N GLU A 6 -34.78 34.30 21.82
CA GLU A 6 -34.53 32.87 21.84
C GLU A 6 -33.15 32.60 21.24
N PRO A 7 -32.27 31.83 21.88
CA PRO A 7 -31.00 31.45 21.26
C PRO A 7 -31.33 30.62 20.00
N ALA A 8 -30.75 31.01 18.86
CA ALA A 8 -30.82 30.23 17.63
C ALA A 8 -30.41 28.77 17.98
N ARG A 9 -31.31 27.81 17.76
CA ARG A 9 -31.05 26.40 18.07
C ARG A 9 -29.88 25.93 17.22
N THR A 10 -28.71 25.79 17.84
CA THR A 10 -27.54 25.15 17.25
C THR A 10 -27.93 23.74 16.84
N LEU A 11 -27.79 23.41 15.55
CA LEU A 11 -28.10 22.08 15.03
C LEU A 11 -27.20 21.03 15.70
N THR A 12 -27.75 19.87 16.04
CA THR A 12 -26.95 18.73 16.50
C THR A 12 -26.03 18.23 15.39
N PRO A 13 -24.90 17.53 15.70
CA PRO A 13 -24.01 16.96 14.67
C PRO A 13 -24.74 16.08 13.66
N GLN A 14 -25.70 15.26 14.11
CA GLN A 14 -26.55 14.46 13.24
C GLN A 14 -27.39 15.33 12.31
N GLN A 15 -28.06 16.37 12.82
CA GLN A 15 -28.87 17.26 11.99
C GLN A 15 -28.05 18.04 10.96
N ARG A 16 -26.81 18.44 11.32
CA ARG A 16 -25.87 19.10 10.39
C ARG A 16 -25.55 18.18 9.21
N VAL A 17 -25.18 16.93 9.51
CA VAL A 17 -24.86 15.92 8.49
C VAL A 17 -26.08 15.53 7.66
N ASP A 18 -27.23 15.26 8.27
CA ASP A 18 -28.46 14.88 7.56
C ASP A 18 -28.92 15.99 6.61
N THR A 19 -28.83 17.25 7.04
CA THR A 19 -29.16 18.41 6.21
C THR A 19 -28.23 18.50 5.00
N TRP A 20 -26.93 18.32 5.22
CA TRP A 20 -25.96 18.34 4.13
C TRP A 20 -26.16 17.17 3.16
N LEU A 21 -26.34 15.94 3.65
CA LEU A 21 -26.54 14.76 2.81
C LEU A 21 -27.82 14.85 1.99
N ALA A 22 -28.92 15.32 2.59
CA ALA A 22 -30.19 15.51 1.87
C ALA A 22 -30.07 16.57 0.77
N GLY A 23 -29.39 17.69 1.04
CA GLY A 23 -29.13 18.71 0.03
C GLY A 23 -28.20 18.22 -1.09
N PHE A 24 -27.17 17.46 -0.73
CA PHE A 24 -26.19 16.90 -1.66
C PHE A 24 -26.85 15.89 -2.60
N GLU A 25 -27.64 14.95 -2.06
CA GLU A 25 -28.40 14.00 -2.85
C GLU A 25 -29.42 14.68 -3.78
N ALA A 26 -30.14 15.69 -3.28
CA ALA A 26 -31.10 16.44 -4.10
C ALA A 26 -30.43 17.16 -5.29
N ALA A 27 -29.27 17.78 -5.06
CA ALA A 27 -28.50 18.46 -6.10
C ALA A 27 -27.92 17.48 -7.13
N LEU A 28 -27.38 16.34 -6.68
CA LEU A 28 -26.91 15.26 -7.55
C LEU A 28 -28.05 14.70 -8.41
N ALA A 29 -29.21 14.43 -7.81
CA ALA A 29 -30.38 13.90 -8.51
C ALA A 29 -30.95 14.90 -9.55
N ALA A 30 -30.83 16.20 -9.29
CA ALA A 30 -31.22 17.25 -10.23
C ALA A 30 -30.20 17.48 -11.36
N GLY A 31 -29.00 16.89 -11.28
CA GLY A 31 -27.90 17.21 -12.18
C GLY A 31 -27.33 18.61 -11.99
N ASP A 32 -27.60 19.26 -10.85
CA ASP A 32 -27.17 20.63 -10.57
C ASP A 32 -25.75 20.65 -9.98
N VAL A 33 -24.77 20.55 -10.88
CA VAL A 33 -23.34 20.55 -10.51
C VAL A 33 -22.95 21.82 -9.74
N GLN A 34 -23.54 22.97 -10.07
CA GLN A 34 -23.21 24.23 -9.39
C GLN A 34 -23.69 24.23 -7.94
N GLN A 35 -24.90 23.73 -7.70
CA GLN A 35 -25.41 23.56 -6.35
C GLN A 35 -24.56 22.55 -5.55
N VAL A 36 -24.15 21.42 -6.15
CA VAL A 36 -23.26 20.46 -5.49
C VAL A 36 -21.95 21.14 -5.09
N VAL A 37 -21.31 21.84 -6.02
CA VAL A 37 -20.02 22.52 -5.80
C VAL A 37 -20.11 23.59 -4.72
N ALA A 38 -21.23 24.32 -4.63
CA ALA A 38 -21.47 25.30 -3.58
C ALA A 38 -21.55 24.69 -2.16
N MET A 39 -21.77 23.37 -2.05
CA MET A 39 -21.80 22.65 -0.76
C MET A 39 -20.41 22.24 -0.26
N PHE A 40 -19.36 22.43 -1.07
CA PHE A 40 -17.97 22.21 -0.69
C PHE A 40 -17.30 23.53 -0.34
N GLY A 41 -16.33 23.49 0.58
CA GLY A 41 -15.55 24.68 0.93
C GLY A 41 -14.61 25.10 -0.21
N ALA A 42 -14.06 26.31 -0.16
CA ALA A 42 -13.06 26.74 -1.15
C ALA A 42 -11.85 25.78 -1.15
N ASP A 43 -11.32 25.46 0.04
CA ASP A 43 -10.26 24.48 0.26
C ASP A 43 -10.87 23.11 0.59
N SER A 44 -11.44 22.45 -0.42
CA SER A 44 -12.13 21.16 -0.28
C SER A 44 -11.52 20.06 -1.13
N TYR A 45 -11.79 18.82 -0.73
CA TYR A 45 -11.23 17.63 -1.37
C TYR A 45 -12.30 16.56 -1.49
N TRP A 46 -12.46 16.01 -2.69
CA TRP A 46 -13.24 14.80 -2.89
C TRP A 46 -12.31 13.69 -3.38
N ARG A 47 -12.07 12.71 -2.52
CA ARG A 47 -11.32 11.51 -2.82
C ARG A 47 -12.28 10.38 -3.18
N ASP A 48 -12.18 9.88 -4.40
CA ASP A 48 -12.99 8.77 -4.90
C ASP A 48 -12.13 7.53 -5.15
N LEU A 49 -12.56 6.41 -4.57
CA LEU A 49 -12.02 5.09 -4.78
C LEU A 49 -13.07 4.29 -5.57
N VAL A 50 -13.03 4.45 -6.89
CA VAL A 50 -13.79 3.73 -7.94
C VAL A 50 -15.26 4.13 -8.09
N ALA A 51 -15.94 4.63 -7.06
CA ALA A 51 -17.40 4.78 -7.07
C ALA A 51 -17.92 5.76 -8.14
N PHE A 52 -17.25 6.88 -8.36
CA PHE A 52 -17.60 7.88 -9.38
C PHE A 52 -16.67 7.81 -10.58
N THR A 53 -15.39 7.52 -10.34
CA THR A 53 -14.32 7.79 -11.30
C THR A 53 -13.84 6.54 -12.05
N TRP A 54 -14.19 5.34 -11.61
CA TRP A 54 -13.54 4.09 -12.04
C TRP A 54 -12.01 4.17 -12.02
N ASN A 55 -11.50 4.94 -11.06
CA ASN A 55 -10.11 5.27 -10.82
C ASN A 55 -9.90 5.40 -9.30
N LEU A 56 -8.66 5.59 -8.87
CA LEU A 56 -8.37 6.18 -7.56
C LEU A 56 -7.96 7.61 -7.83
N LYS A 57 -8.82 8.56 -7.48
CA LYS A 57 -8.65 9.97 -7.82
C LYS A 57 -9.08 10.86 -6.66
N THR A 58 -8.21 11.79 -6.29
CA THR A 58 -8.59 12.96 -5.51
C THR A 58 -8.77 14.14 -6.46
N VAL A 59 -9.92 14.82 -6.36
CA VAL A 59 -10.15 16.13 -6.96
C VAL A 59 -10.07 17.21 -5.88
N GLU A 60 -9.35 18.29 -6.18
CA GLU A 60 -9.00 19.35 -5.24
C GLU A 60 -9.68 20.65 -5.64
N GLY A 61 -10.54 21.16 -4.76
CA GLY A 61 -11.30 22.38 -4.95
C GLY A 61 -12.54 22.22 -5.83
N ARG A 62 -13.33 23.29 -5.82
CA ARG A 62 -14.64 23.40 -6.47
C ARG A 62 -14.59 23.14 -7.98
N ASP A 63 -13.56 23.64 -8.67
CA ASP A 63 -13.44 23.51 -10.13
C ASP A 63 -13.22 22.07 -10.57
N GLN A 64 -12.36 21.32 -9.87
CA GLN A 64 -12.11 19.91 -10.21
C GLN A 64 -13.29 19.01 -9.83
N ILE A 65 -14.01 19.34 -8.75
CA ILE A 65 -15.27 18.68 -8.40
C ILE A 65 -16.32 18.90 -9.51
N ALA A 66 -16.45 20.13 -10.00
CA ALA A 66 -17.36 20.46 -11.08
C ALA A 66 -17.02 19.69 -12.37
N ASP A 67 -15.73 19.64 -12.72
CA ASP A 67 -15.25 18.90 -13.89
C ASP A 67 -15.55 17.41 -13.78
N MET A 68 -15.21 16.78 -12.65
CA MET A 68 -15.52 15.36 -12.42
C MET A 68 -17.01 15.07 -12.54
N LEU A 69 -17.87 15.87 -11.89
CA LEU A 69 -19.32 15.64 -11.93
C LEU A 69 -19.90 15.86 -13.32
N SER A 70 -19.39 16.84 -14.08
CA SER A 70 -19.82 17.09 -15.46
C SER A 70 -19.55 15.89 -16.39
N HIS A 71 -18.54 15.08 -16.09
CA HIS A 71 -18.20 13.87 -16.84
C HIS A 71 -18.85 12.59 -16.30
N ARG A 72 -19.13 12.53 -14.99
CA ARG A 72 -19.41 11.27 -14.29
C ARG A 72 -20.79 11.18 -13.63
N LEU A 73 -21.48 12.30 -13.41
CA LEU A 73 -22.72 12.29 -12.63
C LEU A 73 -23.82 11.48 -13.32
N ALA A 74 -23.98 11.65 -14.63
CA ALA A 74 -25.05 11.04 -15.40
C ALA A 74 -25.01 9.50 -15.39
N ASP A 75 -23.82 8.90 -15.49
CA ASP A 75 -23.67 7.45 -15.50
C ASP A 75 -23.43 6.86 -14.10
N THR A 76 -22.90 7.65 -13.16
CA THR A 76 -22.80 7.22 -11.76
C THR A 76 -24.18 7.11 -11.10
N ALA A 77 -25.09 8.05 -11.38
CA ALA A 77 -26.44 8.14 -10.81
C ALA A 77 -26.49 7.81 -9.29
N PRO A 78 -25.76 8.57 -8.44
CA PRO A 78 -25.64 8.28 -7.02
C PRO A 78 -26.92 8.63 -6.25
N SER A 79 -27.25 7.85 -5.21
CA SER A 79 -28.45 8.06 -4.37
C SER A 79 -28.34 7.37 -3.01
N GLY A 80 -29.31 7.62 -2.13
CA GLY A 80 -29.49 6.93 -0.86
C GLY A 80 -28.43 7.27 0.19
N PHE A 81 -27.93 8.52 0.18
CA PHE A 81 -26.89 8.98 1.11
C PHE A 81 -27.42 9.05 2.53
N ARG A 82 -26.76 8.38 3.46
CA ARG A 82 -27.11 8.38 4.89
C ARG A 82 -25.93 8.05 5.78
N THR A 83 -26.02 8.41 7.06
CA THR A 83 -25.00 8.02 8.05
C THR A 83 -25.10 6.54 8.41
N ARG A 84 -23.95 5.86 8.53
CA ARG A 84 -23.87 4.46 9.01
C ARG A 84 -23.92 4.37 10.53
N GLU A 85 -23.40 5.39 11.19
CA GLU A 85 -23.32 5.51 12.64
C GLU A 85 -23.39 6.99 13.06
N ALA A 86 -23.42 7.25 14.37
CA ALA A 86 -23.50 8.60 14.90
C ALA A 86 -22.26 9.44 14.52
N PRO A 87 -22.42 10.67 13.99
CA PRO A 87 -21.31 11.56 13.71
C PRO A 87 -20.49 11.93 14.95
N THR A 88 -19.19 12.13 14.75
CA THR A 88 -18.26 12.60 15.78
C THR A 88 -17.91 14.06 15.56
N VAL A 89 -17.46 14.75 16.62
CA VAL A 89 -17.06 16.16 16.58
C VAL A 89 -15.64 16.29 17.11
N ASP A 90 -14.79 17.00 16.38
CA ASP A 90 -13.46 17.42 16.80
C ASP A 90 -13.27 18.90 16.46
N GLY A 91 -13.21 19.75 17.48
CA GLY A 91 -13.29 21.20 17.31
C GLY A 91 -14.58 21.63 16.61
N ASP A 92 -14.46 22.32 15.48
CA ASP A 92 -15.53 22.77 14.61
C ASP A 92 -15.92 21.75 13.52
N VAL A 93 -15.14 20.68 13.37
CA VAL A 93 -15.30 19.65 12.34
C VAL A 93 -16.27 18.57 12.81
N VAL A 94 -17.32 18.33 12.01
CA VAL A 94 -18.21 17.17 12.17
C VAL A 94 -17.83 16.10 11.17
N ALA A 95 -17.53 14.90 11.67
CA ALA A 95 -17.15 13.74 10.86
C ALA A 95 -18.24 12.68 10.87
N ALA A 96 -18.53 12.07 9.72
CA ALA A 96 -19.53 11.01 9.61
C ALA A 96 -19.11 9.93 8.63
N PHE A 97 -19.24 8.67 9.04
CA PHE A 97 -19.24 7.53 8.13
C PHE A 97 -20.58 7.47 7.40
N ILE A 98 -20.53 7.37 6.08
CA ILE A 98 -21.71 7.39 5.22
C ILE A 98 -21.80 6.12 4.37
N GLU A 99 -23.01 5.82 3.92
CA GLU A 99 -23.28 4.84 2.87
C GLU A 99 -24.15 5.47 1.79
N PHE A 100 -24.02 4.94 0.57
CA PHE A 100 -24.73 5.40 -0.62
C PHE A 100 -24.73 4.28 -1.66
N GLU A 101 -25.46 4.48 -2.74
CA GLU A 101 -25.41 3.59 -3.90
C GLU A 101 -25.19 4.38 -5.19
N THR A 102 -24.69 3.70 -6.22
CA THR A 102 -24.59 4.18 -7.60
C THR A 102 -25.45 3.30 -8.51
N ALA A 103 -25.51 3.60 -9.81
CA ALA A 103 -26.12 2.72 -10.80
C ALA A 103 -25.53 1.31 -10.78
N THR A 104 -24.22 1.18 -10.51
CA THR A 104 -23.46 -0.07 -10.66
C THR A 104 -23.19 -0.79 -9.34
N GLY A 105 -23.25 -0.12 -8.19
CA GLY A 105 -22.82 -0.73 -6.94
C GLY A 105 -23.30 -0.02 -5.68
N ARG A 106 -22.83 -0.52 -4.54
CA ARG A 106 -23.05 0.08 -3.22
C ARG A 106 -21.72 0.56 -2.67
N GLY A 107 -21.76 1.72 -2.01
CA GLY A 107 -20.58 2.42 -1.56
C GLY A 107 -20.63 2.81 -0.08
N ALA A 108 -19.45 3.06 0.45
CA ALA A 108 -19.25 3.64 1.76
C ALA A 108 -18.35 4.88 1.64
N GLY A 109 -18.38 5.75 2.64
CA GLY A 109 -17.61 6.97 2.61
C GLY A 109 -17.36 7.56 3.97
N HIS A 110 -16.64 8.67 3.97
CA HIS A 110 -16.37 9.47 5.16
C HIS A 110 -16.46 10.95 4.79
N LEU A 111 -17.34 11.67 5.46
CA LEU A 111 -17.60 13.09 5.26
C LEU A 111 -17.03 13.88 6.44
N ARG A 112 -16.34 14.99 6.16
CA ARG A 112 -15.99 16.02 7.16
C ARG A 112 -16.61 17.35 6.74
N LEU A 113 -17.44 17.89 7.62
CA LEU A 113 -18.08 19.18 7.50
C LEU A 113 -17.41 20.18 8.44
N ARG A 114 -17.22 21.41 7.99
CA ARG A 114 -16.81 22.54 8.83
C ARG A 114 -17.45 23.84 8.34
N PRO A 115 -17.55 24.88 9.18
CA PRO A 115 -17.94 26.21 8.73
C PRO A 115 -16.96 26.74 7.67
N GLU A 116 -17.44 27.55 6.73
CA GLU A 116 -16.55 28.21 5.77
C GLU A 116 -15.76 29.32 6.49
N PRO A 117 -14.43 29.40 6.35
CA PRO A 117 -13.67 30.49 6.94
C PRO A 117 -14.21 31.87 6.49
N GLY A 118 -14.60 32.70 7.45
CA GLY A 118 -15.20 34.01 7.20
C GLY A 118 -16.73 34.02 7.02
N ASP A 119 -17.39 32.87 7.13
CA ASP A 119 -18.85 32.71 7.16
C ASP A 119 -19.25 31.68 8.23
N GLU A 120 -18.89 31.97 9.48
CA GLU A 120 -19.10 31.05 10.63
C GLU A 120 -20.59 30.84 10.97
N ASP A 121 -21.45 31.80 10.62
CA ASP A 121 -22.90 31.71 10.77
C ASP A 121 -23.59 31.04 9.55
N GLY A 122 -22.82 30.75 8.50
CA GLY A 122 -23.28 30.12 7.27
C GLY A 122 -23.51 28.60 7.42
N PRO A 123 -24.05 27.95 6.37
CA PRO A 123 -24.20 26.51 6.37
C PRO A 123 -22.83 25.82 6.27
N ASP A 124 -22.69 24.68 6.95
CA ASP A 124 -21.50 23.85 6.86
C ASP A 124 -21.18 23.47 5.41
N ARG A 125 -19.87 23.45 5.14
CA ARG A 125 -19.32 23.00 3.86
C ARG A 125 -18.53 21.72 4.05
N ALA A 126 -18.56 20.87 3.03
CA ALA A 126 -17.68 19.71 2.98
C ALA A 126 -16.24 20.17 2.81
N TRP A 127 -15.40 19.80 3.79
CA TRP A 127 -13.96 19.93 3.71
C TRP A 127 -13.35 18.71 3.00
N THR A 128 -13.67 17.51 3.48
CA THR A 128 -13.25 16.26 2.83
C THR A 128 -14.43 15.34 2.64
N LEU A 129 -14.54 14.77 1.44
CA LEU A 129 -15.47 13.68 1.14
C LEU A 129 -14.68 12.50 0.56
N LEU A 130 -14.77 11.36 1.22
CA LEU A 130 -14.34 10.08 0.68
C LEU A 130 -15.55 9.32 0.15
N THR A 131 -15.50 8.87 -1.11
CA THR A 131 -16.44 7.90 -1.67
C THR A 131 -15.70 6.65 -2.10
N THR A 132 -16.22 5.48 -1.75
CA THR A 132 -15.59 4.20 -2.07
C THR A 132 -16.62 3.21 -2.57
N LEU A 133 -16.31 2.45 -3.61
CA LEU A 133 -17.14 1.32 -4.03
C LEU A 133 -16.82 0.10 -3.16
N GLN A 134 -17.86 -0.54 -2.62
CA GLN A 134 -17.70 -1.70 -1.73
C GLN A 134 -18.13 -3.01 -2.41
N GLU A 135 -19.10 -2.95 -3.31
CA GLU A 135 -19.57 -4.10 -4.09
C GLU A 135 -20.26 -3.66 -5.39
N LEU A 136 -20.41 -4.60 -6.33
CA LEU A 136 -21.14 -4.43 -7.58
C LEU A 136 -22.51 -5.09 -7.48
N LYS A 137 -23.57 -4.34 -7.84
CA LYS A 137 -24.95 -4.84 -7.83
C LYS A 137 -25.10 -5.98 -8.85
N GLY A 138 -25.70 -7.09 -8.43
CA GLY A 138 -25.89 -8.29 -9.26
C GLY A 138 -24.65 -9.18 -9.38
N HIS A 139 -23.51 -8.74 -8.84
CA HIS A 139 -22.24 -9.45 -8.84
C HIS A 139 -21.59 -9.45 -7.46
N GLU A 140 -22.42 -9.42 -6.41
CA GLU A 140 -21.98 -9.42 -5.02
C GLU A 140 -21.22 -10.71 -4.67
N GLU A 141 -20.28 -10.61 -3.73
CA GLU A 141 -19.61 -11.78 -3.17
C GLU A 141 -20.63 -12.75 -2.55
N ARG A 142 -20.47 -14.04 -2.83
CA ARG A 142 -21.38 -15.09 -2.33
C ARG A 142 -21.17 -15.34 -0.83
N LYS A 143 -21.98 -14.69 0.01
CA LYS A 143 -21.93 -14.78 1.48
C LYS A 143 -23.33 -14.87 2.10
N GLY A 144 -23.39 -15.25 3.38
CA GLY A 144 -24.66 -15.46 4.08
C GLY A 144 -25.63 -16.38 3.32
N PRO A 145 -26.86 -15.93 2.97
CA PRO A 145 -27.84 -16.73 2.23
C PRO A 145 -27.43 -17.15 0.81
N THR A 146 -26.46 -16.46 0.18
CA THR A 146 -26.01 -16.76 -1.20
C THR A 146 -24.74 -17.62 -1.25
N ARG A 147 -24.30 -18.16 -0.10
CA ARG A 147 -23.12 -19.03 -0.01
C ARG A 147 -23.23 -20.22 -0.96
N VAL A 148 -22.09 -20.59 -1.53
CA VAL A 148 -21.96 -21.85 -2.29
C VAL A 148 -22.27 -23.02 -1.37
N LEU A 149 -23.18 -23.89 -1.80
CA LEU A 149 -23.53 -25.10 -1.07
C LEU A 149 -22.43 -26.15 -1.27
N GLY A 150 -21.88 -26.66 -0.17
CA GLY A 150 -20.91 -27.76 -0.21
C GLY A 150 -21.56 -29.12 -0.51
N ALA A 151 -22.85 -29.27 -0.23
CA ALA A 151 -23.66 -30.43 -0.58
C ALA A 151 -24.96 -29.96 -1.23
N VAL A 152 -25.27 -30.48 -2.41
CA VAL A 152 -26.57 -30.27 -3.07
C VAL A 152 -27.53 -31.34 -2.55
N HIS A 153 -28.65 -30.93 -1.95
CA HIS A 153 -29.68 -31.87 -1.53
C HIS A 153 -30.51 -32.30 -2.75
N GLY A 154 -30.58 -33.62 -3.00
CA GLY A 154 -31.27 -34.18 -4.17
C GLY A 154 -30.31 -34.58 -5.28
N SER A 155 -30.78 -34.56 -6.53
CA SER A 155 -29.95 -34.90 -7.69
C SER A 155 -29.04 -33.72 -8.07
N ASP A 156 -27.73 -33.86 -7.83
CA ASP A 156 -26.73 -32.89 -8.29
C ASP A 156 -26.43 -33.10 -9.79
N PRO A 157 -26.58 -32.08 -10.66
CA PRO A 157 -26.20 -32.19 -12.07
C PRO A 157 -24.69 -32.36 -12.29
N ASP A 158 -23.84 -32.03 -11.32
CA ASP A 158 -22.40 -32.27 -11.35
C ASP A 158 -21.98 -33.15 -10.14
N PRO A 159 -21.93 -34.48 -10.31
CA PRO A 159 -21.69 -35.43 -9.21
C PRO A 159 -20.26 -35.39 -8.66
N ARG A 160 -19.36 -34.60 -9.27
CA ARG A 160 -17.98 -34.46 -8.79
C ARG A 160 -17.97 -33.86 -7.38
N SER A 161 -17.15 -34.46 -6.53
CA SER A 161 -16.82 -33.92 -5.21
C SER A 161 -16.14 -32.55 -5.31
N TRP A 162 -16.10 -31.82 -4.20
CA TRP A 162 -15.37 -30.54 -4.13
C TRP A 162 -13.90 -30.70 -4.53
N ALA A 163 -13.25 -31.77 -4.06
CA ALA A 163 -11.86 -32.06 -4.38
C ALA A 163 -11.66 -32.34 -5.89
N GLU A 164 -12.54 -33.09 -6.53
CA GLU A 164 -12.48 -33.36 -7.98
C GLU A 164 -12.75 -32.08 -8.80
N LYS A 165 -13.70 -31.25 -8.36
CA LYS A 165 -13.95 -29.93 -8.97
C LYS A 165 -12.70 -29.05 -8.92
N ARG A 166 -12.04 -28.99 -7.75
CA ARG A 166 -10.79 -28.25 -7.56
C ARG A 166 -9.62 -28.81 -8.38
N ALA A 167 -9.44 -30.12 -8.40
CA ALA A 167 -8.39 -30.77 -9.20
C ALA A 167 -8.61 -30.56 -10.71
N SER A 168 -9.87 -30.62 -11.17
CA SER A 168 -10.24 -30.34 -12.56
C SER A 168 -9.95 -28.89 -12.95
N GLU A 169 -10.26 -27.92 -12.08
CA GLU A 169 -9.93 -26.50 -12.30
C GLU A 169 -8.42 -26.28 -12.34
N GLU A 170 -7.66 -26.87 -11.42
CA GLU A 170 -6.19 -26.75 -11.38
C GLU A 170 -5.52 -27.35 -12.63
N ALA A 171 -6.07 -28.44 -13.16
CA ALA A 171 -5.56 -29.08 -14.38
C ALA A 171 -5.88 -28.30 -15.66
N SER A 172 -7.03 -27.62 -15.72
CA SER A 172 -7.50 -26.96 -16.95
C SER A 172 -7.09 -25.49 -17.06
N LEU A 173 -7.06 -24.77 -15.93
CA LEU A 173 -6.77 -23.34 -15.90
C LEU A 173 -5.32 -23.07 -16.37
N GLY A 174 -5.14 -22.07 -17.22
CA GLY A 174 -3.88 -21.75 -17.90
C GLY A 174 -3.46 -22.75 -19.00
N ARG A 175 -4.27 -23.78 -19.28
CA ARG A 175 -4.06 -24.73 -20.38
C ARG A 175 -5.27 -24.72 -21.31
N GLU A 176 -6.27 -25.53 -21.00
CA GLU A 176 -7.53 -25.63 -21.74
C GLU A 176 -8.38 -24.36 -21.59
N ALA A 177 -8.36 -23.75 -20.41
CA ALA A 177 -9.03 -22.50 -20.11
C ALA A 177 -8.00 -21.43 -19.75
N GLN A 178 -8.00 -20.30 -20.46
CA GLN A 178 -7.09 -19.19 -20.15
C GLN A 178 -7.66 -18.31 -19.03
N PRO A 179 -6.83 -17.78 -18.11
CA PRO A 179 -7.31 -16.87 -17.08
C PRO A 179 -7.75 -15.55 -17.70
N TYR A 180 -8.74 -14.87 -17.10
CA TYR A 180 -9.04 -13.49 -17.46
C TYR A 180 -7.99 -12.53 -16.88
N VAL A 181 -7.55 -12.79 -15.64
CA VAL A 181 -6.51 -12.02 -14.94
C VAL A 181 -5.30 -12.88 -14.64
N LEU A 182 -4.11 -12.44 -15.02
CA LEU A 182 -2.85 -13.00 -14.51
C LEU A 182 -2.21 -12.03 -13.54
N VAL A 183 -1.88 -12.52 -12.34
CA VAL A 183 -1.18 -11.76 -11.30
C VAL A 183 0.24 -12.29 -11.18
N ILE A 184 1.23 -11.47 -11.51
CA ILE A 184 2.66 -11.81 -11.39
C ILE A 184 3.18 -11.35 -10.03
N GLY A 185 3.49 -12.31 -9.17
CA GLY A 185 3.95 -12.10 -7.80
C GLY A 185 2.95 -12.65 -6.78
N GLY A 186 3.36 -13.67 -6.03
CA GLY A 186 2.61 -14.34 -4.97
C GLY A 186 2.92 -13.81 -3.56
N GLY A 187 3.26 -12.53 -3.49
CA GLY A 187 3.40 -11.76 -2.24
C GLY A 187 2.06 -11.56 -1.52
N GLN A 188 2.06 -10.82 -0.41
CA GLN A 188 0.79 -10.46 0.27
C GLN A 188 -0.19 -9.73 -0.66
N GLY A 189 0.30 -8.89 -1.59
CA GLY A 189 -0.53 -8.20 -2.57
C GLY A 189 -1.20 -9.18 -3.53
N GLY A 190 -0.41 -10.03 -4.20
CA GLY A 190 -0.96 -11.00 -5.16
C GLY A 190 -1.92 -11.99 -4.51
N ILE A 191 -1.63 -12.45 -3.30
CA ILE A 191 -2.50 -13.34 -2.54
C ILE A 191 -3.80 -12.63 -2.10
N ALA A 192 -3.72 -11.38 -1.61
CA ALA A 192 -4.90 -10.60 -1.23
C ALA A 192 -5.83 -10.35 -2.43
N LEU A 193 -5.26 -9.92 -3.56
CA LEU A 193 -6.01 -9.73 -4.81
C LEU A 193 -6.57 -11.05 -5.35
N GLY A 194 -5.77 -12.12 -5.35
CA GLY A 194 -6.21 -13.45 -5.78
C GLY A 194 -7.39 -13.97 -4.97
N ALA A 195 -7.40 -13.76 -3.65
CA ALA A 195 -8.54 -14.09 -2.79
C ALA A 195 -9.78 -13.27 -3.17
N ARG A 196 -9.63 -11.96 -3.42
CA ARG A 196 -10.73 -11.08 -3.85
C ARG A 196 -11.33 -11.52 -5.18
N LEU A 197 -10.49 -11.81 -6.18
CA LEU A 197 -10.91 -12.31 -7.48
C LEU A 197 -11.62 -13.67 -7.37
N ARG A 198 -11.14 -14.56 -6.50
CA ARG A 198 -11.80 -15.84 -6.21
C ARG A 198 -13.21 -15.65 -5.63
N GLN A 199 -13.38 -14.76 -4.64
CA GLN A 199 -14.71 -14.48 -4.05
C GLN A 199 -15.67 -13.81 -5.04
N LEU A 200 -15.14 -13.01 -5.98
CA LEU A 200 -15.91 -12.37 -7.05
C LEU A 200 -16.10 -13.27 -8.28
N GLY A 201 -15.56 -14.49 -8.29
CA GLY A 201 -15.68 -15.43 -9.41
C GLY A 201 -15.02 -14.95 -10.70
N VAL A 202 -13.96 -14.15 -10.62
CA VAL A 202 -13.16 -13.75 -11.79
C VAL A 202 -12.10 -14.83 -12.05
N PRO A 203 -12.02 -15.44 -13.25
CA PRO A 203 -10.99 -16.42 -13.57
C PRO A 203 -9.59 -15.79 -13.50
N ALA A 204 -8.77 -16.23 -12.55
CA ALA A 204 -7.47 -15.64 -12.30
C ALA A 204 -6.42 -16.68 -11.88
N ILE A 205 -5.15 -16.41 -12.19
CA ILE A 205 -3.99 -17.16 -11.69
C ILE A 205 -3.03 -16.19 -11.02
N VAL A 206 -2.52 -16.56 -9.84
CA VAL A 206 -1.38 -15.90 -9.19
C VAL A 206 -0.15 -16.76 -9.41
N VAL A 207 0.90 -16.21 -10.02
CA VAL A 207 2.18 -16.93 -10.25
C VAL A 207 3.28 -16.38 -9.35
N ASP A 208 4.13 -17.26 -8.82
CA ASP A 208 5.34 -16.88 -8.10
C ASP A 208 6.48 -17.87 -8.34
N LYS A 209 7.70 -17.35 -8.40
CA LYS A 209 8.92 -18.16 -8.61
C LYS A 209 9.33 -18.98 -7.40
N HIS A 210 8.85 -18.64 -6.20
CA HIS A 210 9.21 -19.32 -4.97
C HIS A 210 8.52 -20.68 -4.82
N ASP A 211 9.10 -21.54 -3.98
CA ASP A 211 8.72 -22.95 -3.87
C ASP A 211 7.30 -23.12 -3.30
N ARG A 212 6.92 -22.26 -2.37
CA ARG A 212 5.61 -22.23 -1.71
C ARG A 212 5.19 -20.78 -1.43
N PRO A 213 3.87 -20.51 -1.28
CA PRO A 213 3.41 -19.20 -0.82
C PRO A 213 4.05 -18.85 0.53
N GLY A 214 4.42 -17.57 0.70
CA GLY A 214 5.05 -17.07 1.91
C GLY A 214 6.58 -17.18 1.96
N ASP A 215 7.20 -17.92 1.04
CA ASP A 215 8.67 -18.07 1.01
C ASP A 215 9.41 -16.75 0.68
N GLN A 216 8.75 -15.78 0.06
CA GLN A 216 9.25 -14.40 -0.08
C GLN A 216 9.53 -13.71 1.26
N TRP A 217 8.85 -14.16 2.34
CA TRP A 217 9.09 -13.75 3.72
C TRP A 217 10.06 -14.69 4.41
N ARG A 218 9.85 -16.02 4.34
CA ARG A 218 10.73 -17.00 5.01
C ARG A 218 12.19 -16.89 4.58
N LYS A 219 12.45 -16.53 3.31
CA LYS A 219 13.80 -16.36 2.75
C LYS A 219 14.47 -15.01 3.08
N ARG A 220 13.80 -14.08 3.77
CA ARG A 220 14.40 -12.84 4.26
C ARG A 220 15.35 -13.09 5.45
N TYR A 221 16.10 -12.07 5.83
CA TYR A 221 17.09 -12.14 6.91
C TYR A 221 16.49 -12.67 8.22
N LYS A 222 17.27 -13.49 8.92
CA LYS A 222 16.83 -14.32 10.05
C LYS A 222 16.05 -13.58 11.14
N SER A 223 16.45 -12.35 11.47
CA SER A 223 15.87 -11.54 12.55
C SER A 223 14.62 -10.74 12.17
N LEU A 224 14.17 -10.78 10.91
CA LEU A 224 13.07 -9.92 10.45
C LEU A 224 11.77 -10.16 11.22
N CYS A 225 11.31 -9.09 11.87
CA CYS A 225 9.93 -8.91 12.34
C CYS A 225 9.32 -7.71 11.61
N LEU A 226 7.99 -7.69 11.48
CA LEU A 226 7.30 -6.52 10.98
C LEU A 226 7.45 -5.36 11.97
N HIS A 227 7.56 -4.14 11.43
CA HIS A 227 7.61 -2.91 12.24
C HIS A 227 6.20 -2.29 12.40
N ASP A 228 5.27 -2.73 11.56
CA ASP A 228 3.85 -2.38 11.65
C ASP A 228 3.16 -3.28 12.69
N PRO A 229 2.16 -2.77 13.42
CA PRO A 229 1.49 -3.54 14.45
C PRO A 229 0.40 -4.47 13.87
N VAL A 230 0.08 -5.54 14.59
CA VAL A 230 -0.82 -6.63 14.15
C VAL A 230 -2.19 -6.15 13.63
N TRP A 231 -2.75 -5.08 14.22
CA TRP A 231 -4.05 -4.49 13.82
C TRP A 231 -4.00 -3.82 12.45
N TYR A 232 -2.81 -3.36 12.04
CA TYR A 232 -2.54 -2.74 10.75
C TYR A 232 -2.35 -3.79 9.65
N ASP A 233 -1.91 -5.00 9.99
CA ASP A 233 -1.33 -5.98 9.05
C ASP A 233 -2.26 -7.09 8.55
N HIS A 234 -3.54 -7.09 8.94
CA HIS A 234 -4.50 -8.12 8.51
C HIS A 234 -4.59 -8.30 6.99
N LEU A 235 -4.99 -9.49 6.54
CA LEU A 235 -5.41 -9.74 5.16
C LEU A 235 -6.94 -9.57 5.03
N PRO A 236 -7.48 -9.46 3.79
CA PRO A 236 -8.92 -9.40 3.63
C PRO A 236 -9.58 -10.70 4.13
N TYR A 237 -10.84 -10.61 4.56
CA TYR A 237 -11.69 -11.72 5.05
C TYR A 237 -11.28 -12.39 6.37
N LEU A 238 -10.00 -12.73 6.55
CA LEU A 238 -9.49 -13.42 7.73
C LEU A 238 -8.49 -12.53 8.47
N PRO A 239 -8.86 -11.97 9.64
CA PRO A 239 -7.91 -11.27 10.48
C PRO A 239 -6.88 -12.26 11.04
N PHE A 240 -5.73 -11.73 11.46
CA PHE A 240 -4.75 -12.53 12.18
C PHE A 240 -5.35 -13.04 13.51
N PRO A 241 -4.89 -14.20 14.02
CA PRO A 241 -5.32 -14.70 15.32
C PRO A 241 -5.05 -13.67 16.44
N GLN A 242 -6.01 -13.52 17.35
CA GLN A 242 -5.95 -12.51 18.43
C GLN A 242 -4.77 -12.68 19.40
N ASN A 243 -4.15 -13.86 19.45
CA ASN A 243 -2.99 -14.16 20.31
C ASN A 243 -1.64 -14.02 19.59
N TRP A 244 -1.62 -13.42 18.40
CA TRP A 244 -0.38 -13.13 17.69
C TRP A 244 0.43 -12.04 18.40
N PRO A 245 1.77 -12.06 18.24
CA PRO A 245 2.60 -10.94 18.70
C PRO A 245 2.17 -9.67 17.95
N VAL A 246 2.30 -8.54 18.62
CA VAL A 246 2.01 -7.22 18.01
C VAL A 246 2.86 -7.02 16.77
N PHE A 247 4.13 -7.41 16.81
CA PHE A 247 5.05 -7.38 15.67
C PHE A 247 5.31 -8.81 15.18
N ALA A 248 4.81 -9.14 14.00
CA ALA A 248 4.85 -10.51 13.49
C ALA A 248 6.23 -10.88 12.91
N PRO A 249 6.87 -11.98 13.35
CA PRO A 249 8.09 -12.49 12.71
C PRO A 249 7.84 -12.98 11.27
N LYS A 250 8.86 -12.88 10.41
CA LYS A 250 8.79 -13.28 8.99
C LYS A 250 8.24 -14.70 8.78
N ASP A 251 8.56 -15.62 9.69
CA ASP A 251 8.18 -17.03 9.57
C ASP A 251 6.68 -17.22 9.81
N LYS A 252 6.11 -16.49 10.79
CA LYS A 252 4.66 -16.49 11.03
C LYS A 252 3.89 -15.92 9.84
N ILE A 253 4.41 -14.85 9.23
CA ILE A 253 3.82 -14.28 8.01
C ILE A 253 3.90 -15.28 6.85
N GLY A 254 5.04 -15.95 6.68
CA GLY A 254 5.21 -17.00 5.68
C GLY A 254 4.17 -18.12 5.84
N ASP A 255 4.04 -18.66 7.04
CA ASP A 255 3.08 -19.73 7.37
C ASP A 255 1.64 -19.27 7.19
N TRP A 256 1.33 -18.03 7.57
CA TRP A 256 0.00 -17.46 7.36
C TRP A 256 -0.35 -17.32 5.89
N LEU A 257 0.57 -16.86 5.04
CA LEU A 257 0.31 -16.72 3.59
C LEU A 257 0.12 -18.08 2.90
N GLU A 258 0.83 -19.11 3.32
CA GLU A 258 0.62 -20.48 2.87
C GLU A 258 -0.76 -21.01 3.29
N PHE A 259 -1.10 -20.86 4.58
CA PHE A 259 -2.41 -21.20 5.11
C PHE A 259 -3.54 -20.46 4.38
N TYR A 260 -3.40 -19.15 4.25
CA TYR A 260 -4.42 -18.26 3.69
C TYR A 260 -4.68 -18.58 2.22
N THR A 261 -3.63 -18.80 1.42
CA THR A 261 -3.75 -19.21 0.01
C THR A 261 -4.60 -20.48 -0.13
N ARG A 262 -4.38 -21.46 0.75
CA ARG A 262 -5.12 -22.72 0.76
C ARG A 262 -6.57 -22.55 1.19
N VAL A 263 -6.83 -21.88 2.31
CA VAL A 263 -8.19 -21.76 2.89
C VAL A 263 -9.08 -20.84 2.06
N MET A 264 -8.51 -19.82 1.43
CA MET A 264 -9.22 -18.93 0.51
C MET A 264 -9.29 -19.47 -0.92
N GLU A 265 -8.73 -20.66 -1.17
CA GLU A 265 -8.71 -21.36 -2.47
C GLU A 265 -8.18 -20.53 -3.64
N VAL A 266 -7.16 -19.70 -3.38
CA VAL A 266 -6.55 -18.86 -4.40
C VAL A 266 -5.89 -19.77 -5.46
N PRO A 267 -6.21 -19.63 -6.76
CA PRO A 267 -5.50 -20.34 -7.81
C PRO A 267 -4.05 -19.82 -7.90
N TYR A 268 -3.16 -20.52 -7.22
CA TYR A 268 -1.77 -20.10 -7.01
C TYR A 268 -0.81 -21.12 -7.62
N TRP A 269 0.08 -20.65 -8.49
CA TRP A 269 1.10 -21.45 -9.13
C TRP A 269 2.48 -21.10 -8.54
N PRO A 270 2.98 -21.91 -7.57
CA PRO A 270 4.35 -21.76 -7.09
C PRO A 270 5.33 -22.24 -8.16
N LYS A 271 6.63 -21.98 -7.95
CA LYS A 271 7.73 -22.39 -8.85
C LYS A 271 7.48 -22.03 -10.31
N THR A 272 6.82 -20.89 -10.53
CA THR A 272 6.43 -20.40 -11.84
C THR A 272 7.07 -19.03 -12.07
N THR A 273 8.05 -18.99 -12.96
CA THR A 273 8.75 -17.74 -13.30
C THR A 273 8.12 -17.15 -14.55
N CYS A 274 7.62 -15.92 -14.47
CA CYS A 274 7.28 -15.15 -15.66
C CYS A 274 8.58 -14.77 -16.39
N LEU A 275 8.67 -15.13 -17.66
CA LEU A 275 9.83 -14.89 -18.52
C LEU A 275 9.66 -13.61 -19.33
N SER A 276 8.49 -13.41 -19.91
CA SER A 276 8.15 -12.23 -20.72
C SER A 276 6.64 -12.07 -20.86
N ALA A 277 6.18 -10.87 -21.19
CA ALA A 277 4.80 -10.55 -21.50
C ALA A 277 4.73 -9.56 -22.66
N SER A 278 3.90 -9.83 -23.66
CA SER A 278 3.67 -8.95 -24.81
C SER A 278 2.18 -8.67 -24.96
N PHE A 279 1.82 -7.41 -25.20
CA PHE A 279 0.43 -7.01 -25.42
C PHE A 279 0.11 -7.00 -26.92
N ASP A 280 -1.00 -7.63 -27.30
CA ASP A 280 -1.56 -7.58 -28.64
C ASP A 280 -2.70 -6.56 -28.68
N GLU A 281 -2.41 -5.39 -29.26
CA GLU A 281 -3.36 -4.29 -29.43
C GLU A 281 -4.59 -4.68 -30.26
N SER A 282 -4.48 -5.68 -31.15
CA SER A 282 -5.59 -6.08 -32.02
C SER A 282 -6.64 -6.93 -31.30
N THR A 283 -6.21 -7.70 -30.30
CA THR A 283 -7.09 -8.56 -29.49
C THR A 283 -7.36 -7.97 -28.11
N GLY A 284 -6.56 -7.01 -27.67
CA GLY A 284 -6.61 -6.45 -26.32
C GLY A 284 -6.15 -7.45 -25.25
N GLN A 285 -5.36 -8.46 -25.63
CA GLN A 285 -4.91 -9.54 -24.76
C GLN A 285 -3.39 -9.55 -24.62
N TRP A 286 -2.91 -10.11 -23.51
CA TRP A 286 -1.50 -10.39 -23.30
C TRP A 286 -1.17 -11.80 -23.76
N ALA A 287 0.06 -12.01 -24.23
CA ALA A 287 0.72 -13.31 -24.28
C ALA A 287 1.86 -13.29 -23.26
N VAL A 288 1.80 -14.18 -22.27
CA VAL A 288 2.73 -14.22 -21.15
C VAL A 288 3.42 -15.58 -21.11
N GLU A 289 4.73 -15.57 -21.33
CA GLU A 289 5.56 -16.76 -21.28
C GLU A 289 5.97 -17.03 -19.84
N VAL A 290 5.68 -18.24 -19.35
CA VAL A 290 6.06 -18.68 -18.01
C VAL A 290 6.83 -20.00 -18.07
N ASP A 291 7.80 -20.16 -17.16
CA ASP A 291 8.44 -21.44 -16.87
C ASP A 291 7.88 -21.96 -15.54
N ARG A 292 7.09 -23.03 -15.62
CA ARG A 292 6.52 -23.74 -14.47
C ARG A 292 7.27 -25.05 -14.27
N GLN A 293 8.24 -25.06 -13.39
CA GLN A 293 9.04 -26.25 -13.04
C GLN A 293 9.69 -26.94 -14.27
N GLY A 294 10.22 -26.15 -15.20
CA GLY A 294 10.86 -26.60 -16.44
C GLY A 294 9.91 -26.73 -17.62
N GLU A 295 8.59 -26.62 -17.40
CA GLU A 295 7.59 -26.59 -18.46
C GLU A 295 7.33 -25.15 -18.91
N LYS A 296 7.61 -24.85 -20.18
CA LYS A 296 7.27 -23.56 -20.78
C LYS A 296 5.82 -23.53 -21.22
N LEU A 297 5.08 -22.53 -20.79
CA LEU A 297 3.66 -22.31 -21.10
C LEU A 297 3.44 -20.86 -21.53
N THR A 298 2.52 -20.66 -22.46
CA THR A 298 2.00 -19.33 -22.82
C THR A 298 0.62 -19.15 -22.19
N LEU A 299 0.48 -18.16 -21.32
CA LEU A 299 -0.80 -17.73 -20.76
C LEU A 299 -1.33 -16.54 -21.55
N GLN A 300 -2.65 -16.48 -21.78
CA GLN A 300 -3.30 -15.45 -22.58
C GLN A 300 -4.36 -14.65 -21.81
N PRO A 301 -3.97 -13.88 -20.77
CA PRO A 301 -4.92 -13.10 -20.00
C PRO A 301 -5.34 -11.83 -20.73
N THR A 302 -6.58 -11.38 -20.48
CA THR A 302 -6.98 -10.02 -20.87
C THR A 302 -6.32 -8.99 -19.96
N GLN A 303 -6.30 -9.23 -18.65
CA GLN A 303 -5.78 -8.32 -17.63
C GLN A 303 -4.48 -8.84 -17.01
N LEU A 304 -3.45 -8.00 -16.95
CA LEU A 304 -2.16 -8.32 -16.33
C LEU A 304 -1.92 -7.43 -15.12
N VAL A 305 -1.61 -8.04 -13.97
CA VAL A 305 -1.30 -7.32 -12.72
C VAL A 305 0.13 -7.62 -12.30
N LEU A 306 0.97 -6.60 -12.21
CA LEU A 306 2.26 -6.69 -11.53
C LEU A 306 2.08 -6.52 -10.02
N ALA A 307 2.17 -7.64 -9.31
CA ALA A 307 2.17 -7.72 -7.85
C ALA A 307 3.55 -8.06 -7.28
N THR A 308 4.61 -7.58 -7.95
CA THR A 308 6.02 -7.89 -7.66
C THR A 308 6.58 -7.17 -6.44
N GLY A 309 5.83 -6.21 -5.87
CA GLY A 309 6.12 -5.50 -4.63
C GLY A 309 7.19 -4.41 -4.74
N MET A 310 7.04 -3.36 -3.92
CA MET A 310 7.99 -2.23 -3.81
C MET A 310 9.39 -2.65 -3.31
N SER A 311 9.52 -3.86 -2.78
CA SER A 311 10.77 -4.45 -2.30
C SER A 311 11.08 -5.78 -2.99
N GLY A 312 10.72 -5.88 -4.28
CA GLY A 312 10.85 -7.10 -5.09
C GLY A 312 12.12 -7.23 -5.92
N LYS A 313 12.72 -6.11 -6.38
CA LYS A 313 13.94 -6.10 -7.21
C LYS A 313 15.14 -5.56 -6.41
N PRO A 314 16.03 -6.43 -5.88
CA PRO A 314 17.19 -5.99 -5.10
C PRO A 314 18.06 -4.99 -5.87
N SER A 315 18.50 -3.92 -5.21
CA SER A 315 19.42 -2.94 -5.80
C SER A 315 20.85 -3.28 -5.43
N VAL A 316 21.46 -4.22 -6.15
CA VAL A 316 22.85 -4.64 -5.89
C VAL A 316 23.82 -3.69 -6.60
N PRO A 317 24.72 -2.99 -5.89
CA PRO A 317 25.69 -2.10 -6.52
C PRO A 317 26.74 -2.91 -7.29
N ASN A 318 27.15 -2.40 -8.46
CA ASN A 318 28.30 -2.92 -9.18
C ASN A 318 29.55 -2.13 -8.76
N LEU A 319 30.31 -2.66 -7.81
CA LEU A 319 31.49 -1.99 -7.25
C LEU A 319 32.78 -2.55 -7.89
N PRO A 320 33.73 -1.69 -8.33
CA PRO A 320 35.06 -2.15 -8.72
C PRO A 320 35.70 -3.00 -7.61
N GLY A 321 36.37 -4.10 -7.98
CA GLY A 321 37.03 -5.01 -7.05
C GLY A 321 36.12 -6.04 -6.36
N SER A 322 34.82 -6.08 -6.69
CA SER A 322 33.91 -7.10 -6.18
C SER A 322 34.30 -8.53 -6.57
N ASP A 323 35.07 -8.70 -7.64
CA ASP A 323 35.59 -9.96 -8.15
C ASP A 323 36.87 -10.45 -7.44
N VAL A 324 37.61 -9.54 -6.78
CA VAL A 324 38.85 -9.87 -6.05
C VAL A 324 38.69 -9.90 -4.53
N PHE A 325 37.55 -9.42 -4.00
CA PHE A 325 37.24 -9.48 -2.57
C PHE A 325 37.19 -10.94 -2.09
N ARG A 326 38.00 -11.29 -1.10
CA ARG A 326 38.15 -12.66 -0.59
C ARG A 326 37.07 -13.07 0.40
N GLY A 327 36.40 -12.09 1.00
CA GLY A 327 35.30 -12.29 1.94
C GLY A 327 33.97 -12.62 1.27
N GLU A 328 32.93 -12.77 2.08
CA GLU A 328 31.57 -12.97 1.58
C GLU A 328 30.92 -11.63 1.18
N GLN A 329 30.06 -11.64 0.16
CA GLN A 329 29.25 -10.47 -0.20
C GLN A 329 27.85 -10.87 -0.64
N HIS A 330 26.83 -10.17 -0.16
CA HIS A 330 25.43 -10.41 -0.57
C HIS A 330 24.53 -9.21 -0.30
N HIS A 331 23.38 -9.17 -0.97
CA HIS A 331 22.33 -8.22 -0.66
C HIS A 331 21.60 -8.59 0.64
N SER A 332 21.07 -7.61 1.36
CA SER A 332 20.37 -7.81 2.65
C SER A 332 19.22 -8.83 2.57
N SER A 333 18.57 -8.93 1.41
CA SER A 333 17.51 -9.92 1.15
C SER A 333 17.98 -11.39 1.16
N GLN A 334 19.29 -11.63 1.15
CA GLN A 334 19.91 -12.96 1.17
C GLN A 334 20.73 -13.22 2.44
N HIS A 335 20.76 -12.26 3.38
CA HIS A 335 21.61 -12.39 4.57
C HIS A 335 21.13 -13.55 5.47
N PRO A 336 21.99 -14.54 5.77
CA PRO A 336 21.58 -15.75 6.49
C PRO A 336 21.40 -15.55 8.01
N GLY A 337 21.78 -14.38 8.55
CA GLY A 337 21.84 -14.11 9.98
C GLY A 337 23.27 -14.12 10.52
N PRO A 338 23.44 -13.92 11.84
CA PRO A 338 24.75 -13.63 12.44
C PRO A 338 25.61 -14.87 12.71
N ASP A 339 25.04 -16.08 12.71
CA ASP A 339 25.62 -17.29 13.30
C ASP A 339 27.01 -17.67 12.77
N ARG A 340 27.35 -17.29 11.52
CA ARG A 340 28.61 -17.63 10.85
C ARG A 340 29.70 -16.56 10.97
N TYR A 341 29.38 -15.42 11.58
CA TYR A 341 30.21 -14.22 11.51
C TYR A 341 30.85 -13.84 12.85
N LEU A 342 30.84 -14.74 13.85
CA LEU A 342 31.51 -14.50 15.13
C LEU A 342 33.02 -14.28 14.91
N GLY A 343 33.55 -13.21 15.50
CA GLY A 343 34.96 -12.81 15.34
C GLY A 343 35.31 -12.24 13.96
N LYS A 344 34.35 -12.12 13.04
CA LYS A 344 34.50 -11.50 11.73
C LYS A 344 34.27 -10.00 11.78
N LYS A 345 34.85 -9.27 10.83
CA LYS A 345 34.56 -7.85 10.59
C LYS A 345 33.52 -7.73 9.49
N VAL A 346 32.40 -7.10 9.79
CA VAL A 346 31.28 -6.96 8.85
C VAL A 346 31.07 -5.49 8.51
N VAL A 347 30.98 -5.18 7.21
CA VAL A 347 30.58 -3.86 6.73
C VAL A 347 29.19 -3.95 6.12
N VAL A 348 28.25 -3.14 6.62
CA VAL A 348 26.88 -3.06 6.12
C VAL A 348 26.71 -1.73 5.40
N ILE A 349 26.48 -1.78 4.09
CA ILE A 349 26.33 -0.59 3.24
C ILE A 349 24.86 -0.19 3.17
N GLY A 350 24.52 0.96 3.76
CA GLY A 350 23.17 1.48 3.88
C GLY A 350 22.77 1.73 5.34
N SER A 351 21.70 2.51 5.54
CA SER A 351 21.28 2.99 6.85
C SER A 351 19.75 3.03 7.04
N ASN A 352 18.98 2.23 6.28
CA ASN A 352 17.52 2.12 6.47
C ASN A 352 17.16 0.86 7.30
N ASN A 353 15.89 0.44 7.32
CA ASN A 353 15.39 -0.73 8.07
C ASN A 353 16.31 -1.96 8.03
N SER A 354 16.58 -2.52 6.84
CA SER A 354 17.39 -3.75 6.75
C SER A 354 18.81 -3.59 7.26
N ALA A 355 19.40 -2.39 7.16
CA ALA A 355 20.75 -2.17 7.68
C ALA A 355 20.76 -2.20 9.21
N HIS A 356 19.81 -1.48 9.83
CA HIS A 356 19.69 -1.45 11.28
C HIS A 356 19.37 -2.82 11.88
N ASP A 357 18.41 -3.56 11.32
CA ASP A 357 18.06 -4.89 11.82
C ASP A 357 19.21 -5.89 11.72
N ILE A 358 19.96 -5.84 10.62
CA ILE A 358 21.12 -6.72 10.40
C ILE A 358 22.27 -6.32 11.32
N CYS A 359 22.59 -5.02 11.42
CA CYS A 359 23.64 -4.54 12.33
C CYS A 359 23.32 -4.89 13.78
N LYS A 360 22.08 -4.68 14.22
CA LYS A 360 21.63 -5.07 15.56
C LYS A 360 21.79 -6.57 15.79
N ALA A 361 21.28 -7.41 14.88
CA ALA A 361 21.39 -8.87 15.02
C ALA A 361 22.85 -9.35 15.05
N LEU A 362 23.73 -8.75 14.26
CA LEU A 362 25.17 -9.03 14.28
C LEU A 362 25.81 -8.61 15.61
N CYS A 363 25.57 -7.37 16.04
CA CYS A 363 26.12 -6.82 17.28
C CYS A 363 25.67 -7.60 18.52
N ASP A 364 24.38 -7.91 18.64
CA ASP A 364 23.80 -8.72 19.73
C ASP A 364 24.42 -10.13 19.82
N ASN A 365 25.00 -10.63 18.73
CA ASN A 365 25.68 -11.93 18.65
C ASN A 365 27.21 -11.81 18.69
N GLY A 366 27.73 -10.66 19.14
CA GLY A 366 29.17 -10.44 19.36
C GLY A 366 29.99 -10.22 18.09
N VAL A 367 29.35 -9.87 16.97
CA VAL A 367 30.02 -9.59 15.69
C VAL A 367 30.40 -8.12 15.60
N HIS A 368 31.63 -7.83 15.18
CA HIS A 368 32.08 -6.45 14.94
C HIS A 368 31.49 -5.92 13.63
N VAL A 369 30.63 -4.93 13.73
CA VAL A 369 29.91 -4.37 12.57
C VAL A 369 30.17 -2.87 12.41
N THR A 370 30.39 -2.45 11.17
CA THR A 370 30.43 -1.04 10.74
C THR A 370 29.28 -0.79 9.76
N MET A 371 28.40 0.15 10.10
CA MET A 371 27.36 0.68 9.22
C MET A 371 27.94 1.82 8.39
N VAL A 372 27.69 1.81 7.07
CA VAL A 372 28.08 2.90 6.16
C VAL A 372 26.84 3.70 5.75
N GLN A 373 26.78 4.95 6.20
CA GLN A 373 25.73 5.91 5.89
C GLN A 373 26.16 6.84 4.76
N ARG A 374 25.46 6.79 3.62
CA ARG A 374 25.71 7.70 2.49
C ARG A 374 24.90 8.99 2.57
N SER A 375 23.73 8.93 3.20
CA SER A 375 22.78 10.03 3.27
C SER A 375 21.91 9.90 4.50
N SER A 376 21.33 11.01 4.94
CA SER A 376 20.41 11.07 6.08
C SER A 376 19.30 10.01 6.04
N THR A 377 18.85 9.59 7.23
CA THR A 377 17.74 8.66 7.42
C THR A 377 16.74 9.25 8.41
N HIS A 378 15.44 9.09 8.14
CA HIS A 378 14.42 9.44 9.13
C HIS A 378 14.29 8.31 10.15
N ILE A 379 14.46 8.62 11.43
CA ILE A 379 14.38 7.65 12.52
C ILE A 379 13.20 7.99 13.42
N VAL A 380 12.40 6.98 13.75
CA VAL A 380 11.34 7.08 14.74
C VAL A 380 11.35 5.86 15.64
N LYS A 381 11.30 6.05 16.96
CA LYS A 381 11.20 4.93 17.90
C LYS A 381 9.83 4.25 17.79
N SER A 382 9.83 2.91 17.79
CA SER A 382 8.60 2.13 17.67
C SER A 382 7.55 2.54 18.72
N ASP A 383 7.92 2.64 20.00
CA ASP A 383 6.98 3.00 21.07
C ASP A 383 6.29 4.36 20.84
N SER A 384 7.04 5.37 20.40
CA SER A 384 6.51 6.72 20.15
C SER A 384 5.62 6.75 18.90
N LEU A 385 6.01 6.02 17.85
CA LEU A 385 5.17 5.86 16.65
C LEU A 385 3.86 5.14 16.97
N MET A 386 3.91 4.06 17.76
CA MET A 386 2.74 3.27 18.14
C MET A 386 1.77 4.09 18.99
N ASP A 387 2.27 4.93 19.89
CA ASP A 387 1.41 5.71 20.79
C ASP A 387 0.83 6.96 20.12
N LEU A 388 1.69 7.75 19.44
CA LEU A 388 1.33 9.06 18.91
C LEU A 388 0.87 9.03 17.44
N GLY A 389 1.38 8.09 16.64
CA GLY A 389 1.12 8.03 15.19
C GLY A 389 0.04 7.03 14.79
N LEU A 390 0.07 5.83 15.39
CA LEU A 390 -0.84 4.73 15.03
C LEU A 390 -1.87 4.41 16.12
N GLY A 391 -1.69 4.94 17.33
CA GLY A 391 -2.38 4.48 18.54
C GLY A 391 -3.91 4.59 18.47
N ASP A 392 -4.44 5.61 17.80
CA ASP A 392 -5.89 5.83 17.73
C ASP A 392 -6.58 5.02 16.62
N LEU A 393 -5.80 4.42 15.73
CA LEU A 393 -6.32 3.66 14.58
C LEU A 393 -5.98 2.16 14.65
N TYR A 394 -4.79 1.81 15.11
CA TYR A 394 -4.22 0.46 15.00
C TYR A 394 -3.53 0.04 16.30
N SER A 395 -4.28 -0.01 17.41
CA SER A 395 -3.80 -0.47 18.72
C SER A 395 -4.91 -1.11 19.56
N GLU A 396 -4.54 -1.67 20.72
CA GLU A 396 -5.52 -2.07 21.74
C GLU A 396 -6.40 -0.91 22.21
N ARG A 397 -5.86 0.31 22.32
CA ARG A 397 -6.64 1.52 22.67
C ARG A 397 -7.70 1.78 21.60
N ALA A 398 -7.34 1.64 20.32
CA ALA A 398 -8.26 1.82 19.21
C ALA A 398 -9.39 0.77 19.26
N LEU A 399 -9.05 -0.51 19.47
CA LEU A 399 -10.04 -1.58 19.61
C LEU A 399 -11.00 -1.34 20.78
N ALA A 400 -10.47 -0.94 21.95
CA ALA A 400 -11.27 -0.62 23.13
C ALA A 400 -12.22 0.57 22.89
N ALA A 401 -11.84 1.50 22.01
CA ALA A 401 -12.68 2.62 21.55
C ALA A 401 -13.69 2.23 20.45
N GLY A 402 -13.74 0.96 20.04
CA GLY A 402 -14.62 0.49 18.98
C GLY A 402 -14.13 0.78 17.56
N MET A 403 -12.83 1.08 17.39
CA MET A 403 -12.21 1.22 16.08
C MET A 403 -11.98 -0.16 15.48
N THR A 404 -12.73 -0.51 14.43
CA THR A 404 -12.47 -1.71 13.64
C THR A 404 -11.39 -1.44 12.59
N THR A 405 -10.76 -2.49 12.05
CA THR A 405 -9.81 -2.34 10.93
C THR A 405 -10.43 -1.63 9.74
N GLU A 406 -11.70 -1.91 9.41
CA GLU A 406 -12.42 -1.21 8.34
C GLU A 406 -12.55 0.29 8.63
N LYS A 407 -12.95 0.66 9.85
CA LYS A 407 -13.09 2.07 10.25
C LYS A 407 -11.74 2.78 10.25
N ALA A 408 -10.69 2.13 10.74
CA ALA A 408 -9.33 2.66 10.73
C ALA A 408 -8.82 2.90 9.30
N ASP A 409 -8.97 1.91 8.42
CA ASP A 409 -8.58 1.99 7.02
C ASP A 409 -9.34 3.12 6.30
N LEU A 410 -10.67 3.24 6.50
CA LEU A 410 -11.49 4.30 5.90
C LEU A 410 -11.18 5.69 6.47
N THR A 411 -10.92 5.79 7.77
CA THR A 411 -10.52 7.04 8.43
C THR A 411 -9.20 7.53 7.86
N PHE A 412 -8.21 6.63 7.76
CA PHE A 412 -6.92 6.93 7.16
C PHE A 412 -7.06 7.30 5.67
N ALA A 413 -7.82 6.53 4.89
CA ALA A 413 -8.08 6.81 3.48
C ALA A 413 -8.87 8.12 3.27
N SER A 414 -9.65 8.57 4.24
CA SER A 414 -10.45 9.80 4.10
C SER A 414 -9.61 11.08 4.13
N MET A 415 -8.33 10.99 4.48
CA MET A 415 -7.40 12.11 4.49
C MET A 415 -6.74 12.27 3.11
N PRO A 416 -7.02 13.37 2.38
CA PRO A 416 -6.36 13.66 1.10
C PRO A 416 -4.86 13.83 1.29
N TYR A 417 -4.05 13.29 0.37
CA TYR A 417 -2.60 13.37 0.51
C TYR A 417 -2.05 14.80 0.46
N ARG A 418 -2.78 15.75 -0.15
CA ARG A 418 -2.40 17.17 -0.21
C ARG A 418 -2.21 17.76 1.19
N ILE A 419 -3.14 17.46 2.09
CA ILE A 419 -3.16 18.01 3.45
C ILE A 419 -2.66 17.02 4.49
N MET A 420 -2.39 15.76 4.12
CA MET A 420 -1.94 14.73 5.07
C MET A 420 -0.68 15.15 5.82
N HIS A 421 0.24 15.88 5.19
CA HIS A 421 1.45 16.37 5.84
C HIS A 421 1.16 17.29 7.05
N ASP A 422 0.12 18.13 6.98
CA ASP A 422 -0.28 19.04 8.06
C ASP A 422 -0.71 18.28 9.33
N PHE A 423 -1.24 17.07 9.18
CA PHE A 423 -1.62 16.20 10.31
C PHE A 423 -0.43 15.43 10.85
N GLN A 424 0.57 15.16 10.02
CA GLN A 424 1.76 14.41 10.42
C GLN A 424 2.77 15.29 11.15
N ILE A 425 2.94 16.56 10.74
CA ILE A 425 3.92 17.47 11.35
C ILE A 425 3.77 17.57 12.88
N PRO A 426 2.57 17.84 13.46
CA PRO A 426 2.41 17.91 14.91
C PRO A 426 2.75 16.59 15.63
N ILE A 427 2.48 15.45 14.99
CA ILE A 427 2.82 14.13 15.54
C ILE A 427 4.34 13.98 15.63
N TYR A 428 5.07 14.30 14.55
CA TYR A 428 6.53 14.19 14.54
C TYR A 428 7.22 15.26 15.39
N ASP A 429 6.64 16.45 15.53
CA ASP A 429 7.11 17.45 16.50
C ASP A 429 6.98 16.94 17.94
N ALA A 430 5.86 16.31 18.29
CA ALA A 430 5.66 15.71 19.61
C ALA A 430 6.61 14.52 19.85
N ILE A 431 6.85 13.68 18.84
CA ILE A 431 7.85 12.61 18.90
C ILE A 431 9.25 13.18 19.11
N ARG A 432 9.64 14.21 18.35
CA ARG A 432 10.94 14.87 18.49
C ARG A 432 11.16 15.41 19.90
N GLU A 433 10.13 16.03 20.47
CA GLU A 433 10.19 16.56 21.83
C GLU A 433 10.28 15.46 22.89
N ARG A 434 9.48 14.39 22.74
CA ARG A 434 9.45 13.23 23.64
C ARG A 434 10.77 12.46 23.65
N ASP A 435 11.38 12.27 22.50
CA ASP A 435 12.59 11.45 22.30
C ASP A 435 13.85 12.29 22.08
N ARG A 436 13.87 13.56 22.50
CA ARG A 436 14.99 14.49 22.28
C ARG A 436 16.35 13.93 22.71
N ASP A 437 16.44 13.41 23.94
CA ASP A 437 17.67 12.82 24.48
C ASP A 437 18.17 11.61 23.65
N PHE A 438 17.27 10.91 22.97
CA PHE A 438 17.64 9.83 22.05
C PHE A 438 18.25 10.39 20.76
N TYR A 439 17.62 11.41 20.17
CA TYR A 439 18.14 12.05 18.95
C TYR A 439 19.47 12.77 19.20
N ASP A 440 19.61 13.51 20.31
CA ASP A 440 20.85 14.20 20.67
C ASP A 440 22.04 13.23 20.76
N ARG A 441 21.83 12.05 21.38
CA ARG A 441 22.87 11.01 21.48
C ARG A 441 23.22 10.39 20.13
N LEU A 442 22.23 10.19 19.27
CA LEU A 442 22.43 9.61 17.94
C LEU A 442 23.20 10.57 17.02
N GLU A 443 22.87 11.86 17.05
CA GLU A 443 23.61 12.92 16.35
C GLU A 443 25.02 13.09 16.91
N ALA A 444 25.20 13.02 18.24
CA ALA A 444 26.52 13.07 18.87
C ALA A 444 27.42 11.90 18.46
N ALA A 445 26.85 10.73 18.14
CA ALA A 445 27.57 9.59 17.57
C ALA A 445 27.87 9.75 16.05
N GLY A 446 27.42 10.86 15.44
CA GLY A 446 27.67 11.21 14.06
C GLY A 446 26.58 10.80 13.07
N PHE A 447 25.48 10.18 13.52
CA PHE A 447 24.44 9.70 12.61
C PHE A 447 23.66 10.86 11.98
N GLU A 448 23.55 10.85 10.65
CA GLU A 448 22.81 11.86 9.90
C GLU A 448 21.31 11.56 9.89
N LEU A 449 20.52 12.41 10.55
CA LEU A 449 19.07 12.31 10.65
C LEU A 449 18.36 13.29 9.71
N ASP A 450 17.11 12.99 9.38
CA ASP A 450 16.17 13.96 8.80
C ASP A 450 14.73 13.73 9.30
N TRP A 451 13.86 14.71 9.07
CA TRP A 451 12.46 14.71 9.52
C TRP A 451 11.46 14.60 8.35
N GLY A 452 11.91 14.06 7.21
CA GLY A 452 11.18 14.20 5.95
C GLY A 452 11.42 15.57 5.29
N ALA A 453 10.91 15.74 4.06
CA ALA A 453 11.19 16.94 3.26
C ALA A 453 10.64 18.24 3.85
N ASP A 454 9.60 18.14 4.67
CA ASP A 454 8.77 19.22 5.23
C ASP A 454 8.44 18.97 6.71
N GLY A 455 9.20 18.11 7.40
CA GLY A 455 8.93 17.76 8.80
C GLY A 455 7.81 16.75 9.04
N SER A 456 7.16 16.26 7.98
CA SER A 456 6.04 15.30 8.08
C SER A 456 6.45 13.84 8.34
N GLY A 457 7.74 13.59 8.59
CA GLY A 457 8.27 12.32 9.07
C GLY A 457 8.03 11.12 8.17
N LEU A 458 7.87 9.94 8.80
CA LEU A 458 7.88 8.64 8.15
C LEU A 458 6.80 8.47 7.09
N PHE A 459 5.54 8.78 7.41
CA PHE A 459 4.40 8.42 6.56
C PHE A 459 4.48 9.10 5.19
N MET A 460 4.63 10.42 5.17
CA MET A 460 4.76 11.15 3.91
C MET A 460 6.05 10.79 3.16
N LYS A 461 7.16 10.53 3.87
CA LYS A 461 8.40 10.06 3.24
C LYS A 461 8.21 8.71 2.55
N TYR A 462 7.49 7.77 3.18
CA TYR A 462 7.16 6.49 2.56
C TYR A 462 6.27 6.69 1.32
N LEU A 463 5.22 7.51 1.42
CA LEU A 463 4.32 7.75 0.29
C LEU A 463 5.03 8.40 -0.90
N ARG A 464 5.89 9.40 -0.65
CA ARG A 464 6.60 10.14 -1.71
C ARG A 464 7.69 9.29 -2.39
N ARG A 465 8.48 8.51 -1.64
CA ARG A 465 9.69 7.84 -2.20
C ARG A 465 9.91 6.37 -1.83
N GLY A 466 9.04 5.77 -1.03
CA GLY A 466 9.08 4.34 -0.67
C GLY A 466 10.33 3.88 0.10
N SER A 467 11.12 4.80 0.65
CA SER A 467 12.44 4.51 1.25
C SER A 467 12.96 5.64 2.13
N GLY A 468 14.08 5.41 2.85
CA GLY A 468 14.83 6.45 3.56
C GLY A 468 14.44 6.62 5.03
N TYR A 469 13.91 5.56 5.65
CA TYR A 469 13.50 5.59 7.05
C TYR A 469 13.89 4.31 7.78
N TYR A 470 13.83 4.38 9.11
CA TYR A 470 13.84 3.25 10.01
C TYR A 470 12.89 3.47 11.18
N ILE A 471 12.13 2.44 11.54
CA ILE A 471 11.38 2.38 12.80
C ILE A 471 12.29 1.67 13.82
N ASP A 472 12.84 2.42 14.76
CA ASP A 472 13.83 1.90 15.70
C ASP A 472 13.22 0.94 16.71
N VAL A 473 13.87 -0.23 16.81
CA VAL A 473 13.63 -1.29 17.81
C VAL A 473 14.90 -1.56 18.63
N GLY A 474 15.76 -0.55 18.78
CA GLY A 474 16.97 -0.56 19.61
C GLY A 474 18.30 -0.64 18.85
N ALA A 475 18.30 -0.58 17.52
CA ALA A 475 19.56 -0.56 16.76
C ALA A 475 20.25 0.81 16.89
N CYS A 476 19.48 1.89 16.98
CA CYS A 476 20.01 3.25 17.11
C CYS A 476 20.70 3.48 18.46
N GLU A 477 20.28 2.84 19.55
CA GLU A 477 21.01 2.90 20.83
C GLU A 477 22.42 2.30 20.72
N LEU A 478 22.55 1.19 19.98
CA LEU A 478 23.85 0.55 19.71
C LEU A 478 24.74 1.39 18.77
N VAL A 479 24.15 2.24 17.93
CA VAL A 479 24.91 3.25 17.17
C VAL A 479 25.36 4.37 18.11
N ALA A 480 24.45 4.87 18.96
CA ALA A 480 24.71 5.96 19.88
C ALA A 480 25.80 5.65 20.91
N ASP A 481 25.89 4.41 21.39
CA ASP A 481 26.93 3.97 22.33
C ASP A 481 28.23 3.47 21.66
N GLY A 482 28.24 3.39 20.32
CA GLY A 482 29.40 2.98 19.51
C GLY A 482 29.60 1.47 19.38
N SER A 483 28.68 0.63 19.87
CA SER A 483 28.71 -0.83 19.68
C SER A 483 28.57 -1.23 18.21
N ILE A 484 27.74 -0.49 17.46
CA ILE A 484 27.73 -0.48 16.00
C ILE A 484 28.57 0.73 15.56
N LYS A 485 29.68 0.47 14.85
CA LYS A 485 30.52 1.56 14.32
C LYS A 485 29.81 2.25 13.16
N LEU A 486 30.02 3.54 13.01
CA LEU A 486 29.46 4.34 11.92
C LEU A 486 30.59 4.88 11.02
N ALA A 487 30.36 4.84 9.71
CA ALA A 487 31.20 5.48 8.70
C ALA A 487 30.31 6.21 7.68
N HIS A 488 30.84 7.28 7.07
CA HIS A 488 30.09 8.14 6.15
C HIS A 488 30.63 8.09 4.73
N GLY A 489 29.72 8.20 3.76
CA GLY A 489 30.07 8.40 2.35
C GLY A 489 29.66 7.27 1.42
N GLY A 490 29.97 7.46 0.13
CA GLY A 490 29.79 6.44 -0.89
C GLY A 490 30.94 5.43 -0.87
N VAL A 491 30.66 4.21 -1.31
CA VAL A 491 31.71 3.20 -1.55
C VAL A 491 32.33 3.45 -2.93
N ASP A 492 33.65 3.55 -2.98
CA ASP A 492 34.43 3.69 -4.21
C ASP A 492 34.71 2.32 -4.85
N ARG A 493 35.30 1.40 -4.07
CA ARG A 493 35.69 0.06 -4.52
C ARG A 493 35.86 -0.91 -3.36
N LEU A 494 36.01 -2.19 -3.68
CA LEU A 494 36.50 -3.22 -2.78
C LEU A 494 37.97 -3.53 -3.07
N THR A 495 38.75 -3.86 -2.03
CA THR A 495 40.07 -4.49 -2.19
C THR A 495 39.96 -5.99 -1.93
N GLU A 496 41.08 -6.72 -1.81
CA GLU A 496 41.03 -8.13 -1.45
C GLU A 496 40.39 -8.36 -0.07
N ASP A 497 40.55 -7.40 0.87
CA ASP A 497 40.21 -7.60 2.29
C ASP A 497 39.48 -6.38 2.92
N SER A 498 38.99 -5.42 2.12
CA SER A 498 38.36 -4.19 2.64
C SER A 498 37.31 -3.54 1.73
N VAL A 499 36.52 -2.64 2.32
CA VAL A 499 35.67 -1.66 1.62
C VAL A 499 36.37 -0.30 1.66
N VAL A 500 36.61 0.31 0.49
CA VAL A 500 37.20 1.66 0.39
C VAL A 500 36.09 2.67 0.08
N LEU A 501 35.98 3.68 0.93
CA LEU A 501 35.03 4.78 0.77
C LEU A 501 35.60 5.86 -0.17
N ALA A 502 34.72 6.74 -0.68
CA ALA A 502 35.07 7.79 -1.63
C ALA A 502 36.08 8.82 -1.10
N ASP A 503 36.21 8.95 0.22
CA ASP A 503 37.21 9.81 0.88
C ASP A 503 38.57 9.13 1.08
N GLY A 504 38.70 7.86 0.68
CA GLY A 504 39.89 7.03 0.86
C GLY A 504 39.91 6.24 2.18
N THR A 505 38.89 6.35 3.03
CA THR A 505 38.78 5.54 4.25
C THR A 505 38.68 4.06 3.89
N GLU A 506 39.54 3.23 4.50
CA GLU A 506 39.59 1.78 4.27
C GLU A 506 39.00 1.04 5.48
N LEU A 507 37.94 0.25 5.25
CA LEU A 507 37.23 -0.52 6.26
C LEU A 507 37.52 -2.02 6.05
N PRO A 508 38.34 -2.67 6.91
CA PRO A 508 38.60 -4.09 6.79
C PRO A 508 37.32 -4.92 6.94
N ALA A 509 37.10 -5.87 6.04
CA ALA A 509 35.86 -6.63 5.98
C ALA A 509 36.11 -8.10 5.62
N ASP A 510 35.54 -9.01 6.40
CA ASP A 510 35.36 -10.42 6.04
C ASP A 510 34.00 -10.65 5.35
N LEU A 511 33.05 -9.74 5.54
CA LEU A 511 31.71 -9.76 4.95
C LEU A 511 31.28 -8.35 4.57
N VAL A 512 30.72 -8.20 3.36
CA VAL A 512 30.03 -7.00 2.90
C VAL A 512 28.55 -7.29 2.69
N VAL A 513 27.68 -6.57 3.40
CA VAL A 513 26.22 -6.65 3.23
C VAL A 513 25.72 -5.42 2.50
N TYR A 514 25.16 -5.62 1.30
CA TYR A 514 24.49 -4.55 0.55
C TYR A 514 23.07 -4.35 1.08
N ALA A 515 22.88 -3.44 2.04
CA ALA A 515 21.58 -2.98 2.52
C ALA A 515 21.08 -1.76 1.72
N THR A 516 21.26 -1.83 0.40
CA THR A 516 21.12 -0.74 -0.56
C THR A 516 19.70 -0.58 -1.12
N GLY A 517 18.75 -1.36 -0.61
CA GLY A 517 17.32 -1.24 -0.92
C GLY A 517 16.91 -1.95 -2.20
N PHE A 518 15.80 -1.51 -2.79
CA PHE A 518 15.16 -2.16 -3.94
C PHE A 518 14.86 -1.14 -5.03
N GLY A 519 14.89 -1.59 -6.29
CA GLY A 519 14.47 -0.82 -7.46
C GLY A 519 12.95 -0.70 -7.57
N SER A 520 12.50 0.18 -8.48
CA SER A 520 11.08 0.39 -8.77
C SER A 520 10.44 -0.84 -9.42
N MET A 521 9.12 -0.98 -9.25
CA MET A 521 8.29 -1.93 -10.01
C MET A 521 8.34 -1.66 -11.53
N ASN A 522 8.65 -0.44 -11.95
CA ASN A 522 8.99 -0.10 -13.34
C ASN A 522 10.09 -1.00 -13.90
N GLY A 523 11.10 -1.32 -13.10
CA GLY A 523 12.19 -2.19 -13.53
C GLY A 523 11.74 -3.63 -13.79
N TRP A 524 10.63 -4.10 -13.20
CA TRP A 524 10.02 -5.38 -13.57
C TRP A 524 9.19 -5.26 -14.84
N ALA A 525 8.48 -4.15 -15.04
CA ALA A 525 7.76 -3.90 -16.28
C ALA A 525 8.74 -3.87 -17.47
N ALA A 526 9.86 -3.17 -17.34
CA ALA A 526 10.89 -3.10 -18.38
C ALA A 526 11.51 -4.47 -18.70
N ASP A 527 11.87 -5.26 -17.67
CA ASP A 527 12.44 -6.60 -17.86
C ASP A 527 11.47 -7.57 -18.55
N LEU A 528 10.18 -7.52 -18.20
CA LEU A 528 9.19 -8.50 -18.66
C LEU A 528 8.51 -8.09 -19.96
N MET A 529 8.29 -6.80 -20.18
CA MET A 529 7.45 -6.26 -21.27
C MET A 529 8.20 -5.30 -22.20
N GLY A 530 9.45 -4.97 -21.89
CA GLY A 530 10.26 -4.01 -22.64
C GLY A 530 10.12 -2.57 -22.14
N GLN A 531 11.14 -1.77 -22.43
CA GLN A 531 11.23 -0.37 -21.99
C GLN A 531 10.08 0.50 -22.53
N GLU A 532 9.60 0.23 -23.75
CA GLU A 532 8.49 1.01 -24.35
C GLU A 532 7.21 0.93 -23.50
N ILE A 533 6.81 -0.26 -23.06
CA ILE A 533 5.63 -0.43 -22.20
C ILE A 533 5.86 0.20 -20.83
N ALA A 534 7.06 0.04 -20.27
CA ALA A 534 7.40 0.64 -18.98
C ALA A 534 7.34 2.18 -19.04
N ASP A 535 7.86 2.78 -20.11
CA ASP A 535 7.83 4.22 -20.37
C ASP A 535 6.41 4.73 -20.66
N ARG A 536 5.59 3.93 -21.37
CA ARG A 536 4.18 4.22 -21.60
C ARG A 536 3.40 4.31 -20.29
N VAL A 537 3.69 3.47 -19.30
CA VAL A 537 3.10 3.56 -17.95
C VAL A 537 3.66 4.77 -17.18
N GLY A 538 4.97 5.03 -17.34
CA GLY A 538 5.69 6.03 -16.57
C GLY A 538 5.92 5.60 -15.12
N LYS A 539 6.41 6.53 -14.28
CA LYS A 539 6.78 6.26 -12.89
C LYS A 539 5.65 5.60 -12.09
N VAL A 540 5.98 4.51 -11.39
CA VAL A 540 5.13 3.84 -10.40
C VAL A 540 5.60 4.25 -9.01
N TRP A 541 4.65 4.57 -8.12
CA TRP A 541 4.88 5.13 -6.77
C TRP A 541 5.33 6.60 -6.75
N GLY A 542 4.99 7.28 -5.66
CA GLY A 542 5.17 8.71 -5.43
C GLY A 542 3.89 9.49 -5.66
N LEU A 543 3.88 10.74 -5.18
CA LEU A 543 2.73 11.65 -5.25
C LEU A 543 2.98 12.82 -6.22
N GLY A 544 4.23 12.98 -6.65
CA GLY A 544 4.66 14.13 -7.45
C GLY A 544 4.79 15.40 -6.65
N SER A 545 5.26 15.28 -5.42
CA SER A 545 5.28 16.40 -4.49
C SER A 545 6.51 17.32 -4.65
N ASP A 546 7.29 17.19 -5.72
CA ASP A 546 8.57 17.91 -5.92
C ASP A 546 9.54 17.76 -4.73
N THR A 547 9.60 16.55 -4.16
CA THR A 547 10.52 16.22 -3.06
C THR A 547 11.61 15.25 -3.52
N PRO A 548 12.69 15.04 -2.74
CA PRO A 548 13.76 14.13 -3.14
C PRO A 548 13.26 12.73 -3.51
N LYS A 549 13.52 12.32 -4.76
CA LYS A 549 13.07 11.07 -5.42
C LYS A 549 11.58 11.00 -5.81
N ASP A 550 10.83 12.08 -5.60
CA ASP A 550 9.43 12.24 -6.03
C ASP A 550 9.25 13.52 -6.86
N PRO A 551 9.77 13.55 -8.10
CA PRO A 551 9.65 14.73 -8.96
C PRO A 551 8.18 15.00 -9.31
N GLY A 552 7.77 16.26 -9.41
CA GLY A 552 6.42 16.67 -9.82
C GLY A 552 6.15 16.45 -11.31
N PRO A 553 4.93 16.71 -11.79
CA PRO A 553 3.87 17.45 -11.11
C PRO A 553 3.10 16.58 -10.10
N TRP A 554 2.36 17.25 -9.23
CA TRP A 554 1.48 16.66 -8.22
C TRP A 554 0.31 15.90 -8.85
N GLU A 555 0.06 14.69 -8.34
CA GLU A 555 -0.91 13.75 -8.93
C GLU A 555 -2.16 13.52 -8.06
N GLY A 556 -2.15 13.99 -6.81
CA GLY A 556 -3.21 13.77 -5.82
C GLY A 556 -3.27 12.35 -5.23
N GLU A 557 -2.74 11.34 -5.93
CA GLU A 557 -2.74 9.93 -5.55
C GLU A 557 -1.41 9.23 -5.89
N GLN A 558 -1.18 8.05 -5.31
CA GLN A 558 -0.02 7.23 -5.65
C GLN A 558 0.02 6.92 -7.16
N ARG A 559 1.18 7.14 -7.79
CA ARG A 559 1.32 6.93 -9.24
C ARG A 559 1.11 5.48 -9.64
N ASN A 560 0.20 5.26 -10.58
CA ASN A 560 -0.11 3.96 -11.20
C ASN A 560 -0.45 2.80 -10.24
N MET A 561 -0.62 3.05 -8.93
CA MET A 561 -0.92 2.01 -7.94
C MET A 561 -2.43 1.78 -7.83
N TRP A 562 -2.84 0.52 -8.03
CA TRP A 562 -4.22 0.03 -7.84
C TRP A 562 -5.28 0.66 -8.76
N LYS A 563 -4.83 1.32 -9.83
CA LYS A 563 -5.67 2.11 -10.74
C LYS A 563 -5.28 1.88 -12.21
N PRO A 564 -6.12 2.27 -13.18
CA PRO A 564 -5.81 2.10 -14.60
C PRO A 564 -4.53 2.84 -14.98
N THR A 565 -3.75 2.27 -15.89
CA THR A 565 -2.52 2.88 -16.42
C THR A 565 -2.68 3.25 -17.89
N GLN A 566 -1.74 4.01 -18.43
CA GLN A 566 -1.69 4.35 -19.85
C GLN A 566 -1.43 3.13 -20.76
N GLN A 567 -0.87 2.05 -20.21
CA GLN A 567 -0.89 0.76 -20.90
C GLN A 567 -2.21 0.07 -20.58
N GLN A 568 -3.03 -0.15 -21.62
CA GLN A 568 -4.29 -0.86 -21.46
C GLN A 568 -4.07 -2.24 -20.85
N ASN A 569 -4.98 -2.58 -19.94
CA ASN A 569 -5.02 -3.86 -19.25
C ASN A 569 -3.75 -4.22 -18.44
N LEU A 570 -2.94 -3.23 -18.08
CA LEU A 570 -1.83 -3.38 -17.15
C LEU A 570 -2.11 -2.64 -15.84
N TRP A 571 -1.85 -3.32 -14.73
CA TRP A 571 -2.12 -2.82 -13.38
C TRP A 571 -0.93 -3.07 -12.46
N PHE A 572 -0.77 -2.22 -11.45
CA PHE A 572 0.22 -2.42 -10.39
C PHE A 572 -0.45 -2.60 -9.03
N HIS A 573 -0.01 -3.60 -8.28
CA HIS A 573 -0.44 -3.86 -6.93
C HIS A 573 0.76 -4.12 -6.02
N GLY A 574 0.75 -3.52 -4.83
CA GLY A 574 1.92 -3.46 -3.97
C GLY A 574 1.65 -2.59 -2.76
N GLY A 575 2.70 -2.39 -1.96
CA GLY A 575 2.61 -1.77 -0.64
C GLY A 575 2.82 -2.75 0.50
N ASN A 576 2.64 -2.28 1.73
CA ASN A 576 2.63 -3.11 2.93
C ASN A 576 1.32 -3.94 3.04
N LEU A 577 1.14 -4.68 4.13
CA LEU A 577 -0.04 -5.54 4.34
C LEU A 577 -1.34 -4.74 4.40
N HIS A 578 -1.36 -3.59 5.09
CA HIS A 578 -2.49 -2.65 5.08
C HIS A 578 -2.88 -2.23 3.66
N GLN A 579 -1.94 -1.72 2.86
CA GLN A 579 -2.23 -1.28 1.50
C GLN A 579 -2.68 -2.44 0.61
N SER A 580 -2.07 -3.61 0.79
CA SER A 580 -2.48 -4.83 0.08
C SER A 580 -3.93 -5.21 0.42
N ARG A 581 -4.31 -5.21 1.71
CA ARG A 581 -5.68 -5.47 2.16
C ARG A 581 -6.65 -4.43 1.63
N HIS A 582 -6.39 -3.16 1.88
CA HIS A 582 -7.33 -2.07 1.60
C HIS A 582 -7.57 -1.90 0.10
N TYR A 583 -6.49 -1.77 -0.69
CA TYR A 583 -6.63 -1.45 -2.11
C TYR A 583 -6.87 -2.66 -3.01
N SER A 584 -6.71 -3.90 -2.51
CA SER A 584 -7.09 -5.10 -3.28
C SER A 584 -8.59 -5.14 -3.59
N LEU A 585 -9.45 -4.57 -2.74
CA LEU A 585 -10.88 -4.47 -3.00
C LEU A 585 -11.17 -3.65 -4.26
N TYR A 586 -10.68 -2.40 -4.29
CA TYR A 586 -10.97 -1.49 -5.40
C TYR A 586 -10.38 -1.97 -6.73
N LEU A 587 -9.20 -2.58 -6.71
CA LEU A 587 -8.63 -3.21 -7.89
C LEU A 587 -9.48 -4.43 -8.35
N ALA A 588 -9.92 -5.28 -7.42
CA ALA A 588 -10.74 -6.44 -7.75
C ALA A 588 -12.12 -6.03 -8.32
N LEU A 589 -12.75 -5.00 -7.78
CA LEU A 589 -14.03 -4.49 -8.31
C LEU A 589 -13.88 -3.92 -9.72
N GLN A 590 -12.79 -3.19 -10.00
CA GLN A 590 -12.48 -2.71 -11.34
C GLN A 590 -12.26 -3.85 -12.36
N LEU A 591 -11.55 -4.91 -11.96
CA LEU A 591 -11.32 -6.09 -12.78
C LEU A 591 -12.61 -6.89 -13.00
N LYS A 592 -13.42 -7.05 -11.95
CA LYS A 592 -14.73 -7.72 -11.99
C LYS A 592 -15.69 -6.99 -12.91
N ALA A 593 -15.80 -5.66 -12.81
CA ALA A 593 -16.68 -4.88 -13.67
C ALA A 593 -16.34 -5.08 -15.16
N ARG A 594 -15.05 -5.05 -15.51
CA ARG A 594 -14.58 -5.30 -16.89
C ARG A 594 -14.85 -6.74 -17.35
N TYR A 595 -14.70 -7.72 -16.45
CA TYR A 595 -15.02 -9.11 -16.75
C TYR A 595 -16.50 -9.32 -17.07
N GLU A 596 -17.38 -8.62 -16.34
CA GLU A 596 -18.84 -8.70 -16.53
C GLU A 596 -19.36 -7.76 -17.64
N GLY A 597 -18.49 -7.03 -18.32
CA GLY A 597 -18.87 -6.08 -19.37
C GLY A 597 -19.59 -4.83 -18.84
N ILE A 598 -19.48 -4.52 -17.54
CA ILE A 598 -19.98 -3.28 -16.97
C ILE A 598 -19.11 -2.13 -17.49
N PRO A 599 -19.70 -1.04 -18.03
CA PRO A 599 -18.93 0.12 -18.45
C PRO A 599 -18.12 0.70 -17.28
N THR A 600 -16.81 0.90 -17.51
CA THR A 600 -15.91 1.52 -16.53
C THR A 600 -15.25 2.78 -17.11
N PRO A 601 -15.98 3.88 -17.34
CA PRO A 601 -15.39 5.05 -17.96
C PRO A 601 -14.48 5.74 -16.93
N VAL A 602 -13.18 5.69 -17.21
CA VAL A 602 -12.15 6.16 -16.29
C VAL A 602 -12.05 7.68 -16.36
N TYR A 603 -12.28 8.35 -15.23
CA TYR A 603 -12.03 9.79 -15.09
C TYR A 603 -10.60 10.04 -14.62
N GLY A 604 -9.94 11.02 -15.24
CA GLY A 604 -8.62 11.49 -14.79
C GLY A 604 -7.52 10.42 -14.88
N LEU A 605 -7.45 9.71 -16.02
CA LEU A 605 -6.33 8.81 -16.31
C LEU A 605 -5.02 9.61 -16.22
N GLN A 606 -4.03 9.05 -15.52
CA GLN A 606 -2.81 9.77 -15.18
C GLN A 606 -1.95 10.03 -16.41
N GLU A 607 -1.50 11.27 -16.59
CA GLU A 607 -0.54 11.64 -17.63
C GLU A 607 0.87 11.15 -17.29
N VAL A 608 1.67 10.89 -18.32
CA VAL A 608 3.06 10.42 -18.15
C VAL A 608 3.99 11.63 -18.23
N HIS A 609 4.54 12.01 -17.09
CA HIS A 609 5.53 13.09 -16.99
C HIS A 609 6.96 12.58 -16.80
N HIS A 610 7.12 11.35 -16.32
CA HIS A 610 8.42 10.71 -16.07
C HIS A 610 8.44 9.33 -16.69
N LEU A 611 9.43 9.11 -17.54
CA LEU A 611 9.74 7.79 -18.10
C LEU A 611 10.34 6.89 -17.00
N SER A 612 10.37 5.59 -17.30
CA SER A 612 10.54 4.52 -16.30
C SER A 612 11.98 4.16 -15.97
#